data_AF-A0AAW2EHR2-F1
#
_entry.id   AF-A0AAW2EHR2-F1
#
_cell.length_a   1.000
_cell.length_b   1.000
_cell.length_c   1.000
_cell.angle_alpha   90.00
_cell.angle_beta   90.00
_cell.angle_gamma   90.00
#
_symmetry.space_group_name_H-M   'P 1'
#
loop_
_entity.id
_entity.type
_entity.pdbx_description
1 polymer ?
#
loop_
_entity_poly.entity_id
_entity_poly.type
_entity_poly.pdbx_seq_one_letter_code
_entity_poly.pdbx_strand_id
1 'polypeptide(L)'
;MLIERVTIVVHGAASVRFNNSLKFAILTNTRATRDMCILAQKMKNLVAFVYVSTAFAPANEPFIDEKVYPPIYDWQKMIDIAESLDEHSLNIFTAK
;
A
#
# COMPACT_ATOMS: atom_id res chain seq x y z
N MET A 1 5.63 -9.69 -22.98
CA MET A 1 6.45 -9.30 -21.81
C MET A 1 6.19 -7.83 -21.50
N LEU A 2 5.77 -7.50 -20.28
CA LEU A 2 5.46 -6.12 -19.86
C LEU A 2 6.71 -5.22 -19.86
N ILE A 3 7.82 -5.75 -19.35
CA ILE A 3 9.14 -5.08 -19.23
C ILE A 3 9.62 -4.43 -20.55
N GLU A 4 9.34 -5.06 -21.69
CA GLU A 4 9.84 -4.59 -23.00
C GLU A 4 8.98 -3.49 -23.62
N ARG A 5 7.68 -3.42 -23.29
CA ARG A 5 6.68 -2.68 -24.10
C ARG A 5 5.92 -1.61 -23.33
N VAL A 6 5.82 -1.73 -22.01
CA VAL A 6 5.07 -0.77 -21.20
C VAL A 6 5.87 0.51 -21.04
N THR A 7 5.23 1.63 -21.35
CA THR A 7 5.79 2.98 -21.19
C THR A 7 5.08 3.79 -20.12
N ILE A 8 3.82 3.45 -19.78
CA ILE A 8 3.06 4.12 -18.73
C ILE A 8 2.40 3.05 -17.87
N VAL A 9 2.55 3.17 -16.56
CA VAL A 9 1.80 2.39 -15.57
C VAL A 9 0.83 3.32 -14.85
N VAL A 10 -0.45 2.98 -14.84
CA VAL A 10 -1.47 3.64 -14.00
C VAL A 10 -1.91 2.63 -12.94
N HIS A 11 -1.40 2.80 -11.72
CA HIS A 11 -1.66 1.92 -10.59
C HIS A 11 -2.73 2.53 -9.69
N GLY A 12 -3.99 2.16 -9.96
CA GLY A 12 -5.15 2.47 -9.10
C GLY A 12 -5.73 1.23 -8.40
N ALA A 13 -5.03 0.10 -8.44
CA ALA A 13 -5.48 -1.12 -7.78
C ALA A 13 -5.25 -1.00 -6.27
N ALA A 14 -6.34 -0.98 -5.51
CA ALA A 14 -6.34 -0.98 -4.05
C ALA A 14 -7.65 -1.57 -3.53
N SER A 15 -7.62 -2.07 -2.30
CA SER A 15 -8.83 -2.31 -1.52
C SER A 15 -9.12 -1.11 -0.63
N VAL A 16 -10.31 -0.53 -0.78
CA VAL A 16 -10.80 0.63 0.00
C VAL A 16 -11.76 0.21 1.11
N ARG A 17 -11.85 -1.08 1.42
CA ARG A 17 -12.72 -1.61 2.47
C ARG A 17 -12.01 -1.52 3.82
N PHE A 18 -12.61 -0.78 4.75
CA PHE A 18 -12.08 -0.61 6.11
C PHE A 18 -12.27 -1.83 7.01
N ASN A 19 -13.03 -2.84 6.58
CA ASN A 19 -13.27 -4.07 7.33
C ASN A 19 -12.42 -5.27 6.85
N ASN A 20 -11.43 -5.06 5.98
CA ASN A 20 -10.46 -6.10 5.65
C ASN A 20 -9.56 -6.41 6.85
N SER A 21 -9.04 -7.64 6.93
CA SER A 21 -7.97 -7.95 7.90
C SER A 21 -6.73 -7.11 7.61
N LEU A 22 -5.96 -6.82 8.67
CA LEU A 22 -4.72 -6.06 8.55
C LEU A 22 -3.75 -6.72 7.58
N LYS A 23 -3.67 -8.06 7.61
CA LYS A 23 -2.88 -8.86 6.66
C LYS A 23 -3.29 -8.56 5.23
N PHE A 24 -4.58 -8.69 4.92
CA PHE A 24 -5.08 -8.44 3.57
C PHE A 24 -4.78 -7.01 3.11
N ALA A 25 -5.06 -6.01 3.94
CA ALA A 25 -4.81 -4.62 3.61
C ALA A 25 -3.33 -4.33 3.29
N ILE A 26 -2.40 -4.85 4.10
CA ILE A 26 -0.96 -4.68 3.88
C ILE A 26 -0.52 -5.38 2.59
N LEU A 27 -0.95 -6.63 2.37
CA LEU A 27 -0.51 -7.40 1.22
C LEU A 27 -1.07 -6.84 -0.10
N THR A 28 -2.33 -6.39 -0.12
CA THR A 28 -3.00 -5.91 -1.32
C THR A 28 -2.66 -4.45 -1.65
N ASN A 29 -2.50 -3.58 -0.66
CA ASN A 29 -2.28 -2.16 -0.93
C ASN A 29 -0.80 -1.78 -0.81
N THR A 30 -0.11 -2.19 0.26
CA THR A 30 1.28 -1.77 0.51
C THR A 30 2.27 -2.63 -0.26
N ARG A 31 2.24 -3.95 -0.05
CA ARG A 31 3.18 -4.88 -0.71
C ARG A 31 2.98 -4.91 -2.21
N ALA A 32 1.75 -5.03 -2.70
CA ALA A 32 1.51 -5.05 -4.14
C ALA A 32 1.99 -3.77 -4.83
N THR A 33 1.85 -2.61 -4.18
CA THR A 33 2.40 -1.34 -4.71
C THR A 33 3.92 -1.37 -4.76
N ARG A 34 4.60 -1.87 -3.70
CA ARG A 34 6.05 -2.11 -3.72
C ARG A 34 6.46 -3.03 -4.88
N ASP A 35 5.74 -4.12 -5.08
CA ASP A 35 6.03 -5.11 -6.13
C ASP A 35 5.83 -4.51 -7.54
N MET A 36 4.80 -3.67 -7.71
CA MET A 36 4.58 -2.90 -8.94
C MET A 36 5.70 -1.90 -9.20
N CYS A 37 6.21 -1.22 -8.16
CA CYS A 37 7.39 -0.36 -8.28
C CYS A 37 8.63 -1.15 -8.72
N ILE A 38 8.88 -2.32 -8.13
CA ILE A 38 10.00 -3.20 -8.53
C ILE A 38 9.85 -3.67 -9.98
N LEU A 39 8.63 -4.02 -10.41
CA LEU A 39 8.37 -4.39 -11.79
C LEU A 39 8.58 -3.21 -12.75
N ALA A 40 8.10 -2.02 -12.37
CA ALA A 40 8.23 -0.80 -13.16
C ALA A 40 9.69 -0.38 -13.32
N GLN A 41 10.53 -0.53 -12.29
CA GLN A 41 11.97 -0.29 -12.36
C GLN A 41 12.68 -1.16 -13.42
N LYS A 42 12.10 -2.32 -13.78
CA LYS A 42 12.64 -3.20 -14.82
C LYS A 42 12.14 -2.83 -16.22
N MET A 43 11.13 -1.96 -16.35
CA MET A 43 10.55 -1.61 -17.65
C MET A 43 11.49 -0.69 -18.44
N LYS A 44 11.92 -1.13 -19.62
CA LYS A 44 12.98 -0.48 -20.40
C LYS A 44 12.60 0.89 -20.95
N ASN A 45 11.30 1.11 -21.18
CA ASN A 45 10.77 2.30 -21.84
C ASN A 45 9.82 3.08 -20.92
N LEU A 46 9.93 2.92 -19.59
CA LEU A 46 9.04 3.58 -18.65
C LEU A 46 9.20 5.10 -18.71
N VAL A 47 8.12 5.79 -19.04
CA VAL A 47 7.99 7.25 -19.05
C VAL A 47 7.31 7.73 -17.76
N ALA A 48 6.28 7.01 -17.29
CA ALA A 48 5.54 7.42 -16.10
C ALA A 48 5.00 6.23 -15.31
N PHE A 49 5.08 6.33 -13.97
CA PHE A 49 4.34 5.51 -13.03
C PHE A 49 3.38 6.43 -12.25
N VAL A 50 2.09 6.30 -12.52
CA VAL A 50 1.04 7.11 -11.89
C VAL A 50 0.36 6.27 -10.82
N TYR A 51 0.58 6.61 -9.55
CA TYR A 51 -0.10 6.00 -8.41
C TYR A 51 -1.35 6.82 -8.06
N VAL A 52 -2.50 6.15 -7.95
CA VAL A 52 -3.74 6.78 -7.49
C VAL A 52 -3.91 6.49 -6.00
N SER A 53 -3.89 7.54 -5.18
CA SER A 53 -4.06 7.44 -3.73
C SER A 53 -5.38 8.07 -3.26
N THR A 54 -5.59 8.14 -1.95
CA THR A 54 -6.77 8.75 -1.31
C THR A 54 -6.32 9.70 -0.22
N ALA A 55 -6.88 10.91 -0.19
CA ALA A 55 -6.71 11.83 0.93
C ALA A 55 -7.50 11.28 2.14
N PHE A 56 -6.78 10.69 3.10
CA PHE A 56 -7.37 10.10 4.29
C PHE A 56 -7.48 11.15 5.40
N ALA A 57 -8.66 11.27 6.00
CA ALA A 57 -8.95 12.12 7.13
C ALA A 57 -8.99 11.26 8.41
N PRO A 58 -7.95 11.29 9.28
CA PRO A 58 -7.92 10.45 10.46
C PRO A 58 -9.00 10.86 11.46
N ALA A 59 -9.93 9.96 11.78
CA ALA A 59 -11.04 10.24 12.70
C ALA A 59 -10.60 10.48 14.16
N ASN A 60 -9.33 10.18 14.49
CA ASN A 60 -8.78 10.33 15.83
C ASN A 60 -8.18 11.73 16.09
N GLU A 61 -8.12 12.59 15.07
CA GLU A 61 -7.61 13.96 15.21
C GLU A 61 -8.79 14.95 15.30
N PRO A 62 -8.84 15.82 16.34
CA PRO A 62 -9.90 16.80 16.48
C PRO A 62 -9.86 17.88 15.39
N PHE A 63 -8.68 18.10 14.81
CA PHE A 63 -8.45 19.03 13.70
C PHE A 63 -7.55 18.37 12.66
N ILE A 64 -7.96 18.44 11.39
CA ILE A 64 -7.24 17.84 10.27
C ILE A 64 -6.65 18.96 9.43
N ASP A 65 -5.33 18.94 9.29
CA ASP A 65 -4.58 19.87 8.45
C ASP A 65 -4.48 19.30 7.03
N GLU A 66 -4.43 20.19 6.03
CA GLU A 66 -4.10 19.81 4.64
C GLU A 66 -2.59 19.55 4.51
N LYS A 67 -2.14 18.41 5.03
CA LYS A 67 -0.74 17.98 5.00
C LYS A 67 -0.60 16.48 4.83
N VAL A 68 0.57 16.06 4.39
CA VAL A 68 0.95 14.65 4.43
C VAL A 68 1.35 14.31 5.86
N TYR A 69 0.56 13.45 6.49
CA TYR A 69 0.89 12.92 7.81
C TYR A 69 1.97 11.84 7.68
N PRO A 70 3.05 11.88 8.50
CA PRO A 70 4.07 10.85 8.46
C PRO A 70 3.46 9.49 8.87
N PRO A 71 3.94 8.38 8.29
CA PRO A 71 3.49 7.06 8.69
C PRO A 71 3.87 6.78 10.14
N ILE A 72 2.97 6.14 10.89
CA ILE A 72 3.19 5.77 12.30
C ILE A 72 4.25 4.67 12.42
N TYR A 73 4.30 3.77 11.42
CA TYR A 73 5.21 2.63 11.39
C TYR A 73 5.94 2.52 10.05
N ASP A 74 7.10 1.88 10.08
CA ASP A 74 7.89 1.57 8.89
C ASP A 74 7.15 0.57 7.99
N TRP A 75 6.89 0.95 6.75
CA TRP A 75 6.10 0.14 5.82
C TRP A 75 6.77 -1.18 5.44
N GLN A 76 8.11 -1.26 5.44
CA GLN A 76 8.84 -2.49 5.14
C GLN A 76 8.63 -3.50 6.25
N LYS A 77 8.80 -3.06 7.50
CA LYS A 77 8.52 -3.88 8.68
C LYS A 77 7.06 -4.35 8.71
N MET A 78 6.11 -3.51 8.32
CA MET A 78 4.70 -3.92 8.26
C MET A 78 4.47 -5.02 7.23
N ILE A 79 5.14 -4.99 6.08
CA ILE A 79 5.10 -6.09 5.11
C ILE A 79 5.70 -7.36 5.73
N ASP A 80 6.88 -7.26 6.33
CA ASP A 80 7.56 -8.41 6.94
C ASP A 80 6.68 -9.09 8.01
N ILE A 81 6.04 -8.29 8.85
CA ILE A 81 5.09 -8.76 9.87
C ILE A 81 3.87 -9.44 9.22
N ALA A 82 3.28 -8.84 8.17
CA ALA A 82 2.13 -9.40 7.47
C ALA A 82 2.45 -10.72 6.76
N GLU A 83 3.67 -10.90 6.28
CA GLU A 83 4.14 -12.13 5.64
C GLU A 83 4.50 -13.21 6.66
N SER A 84 5.05 -12.83 7.81
CA SER A 84 5.58 -13.77 8.81
C SER A 84 4.52 -14.30 9.79
N LEU A 85 3.54 -13.49 10.17
CA LEU A 85 2.53 -13.87 11.15
C LEU A 85 1.28 -14.47 10.49
N ASP A 86 0.64 -15.40 11.19
CA ASP A 86 -0.67 -15.92 10.81
C ASP A 86 -1.78 -14.87 11.06
N GLU A 87 -2.95 -15.10 10.44
CA GLU A 87 -4.05 -14.15 10.49
C GLU A 87 -4.63 -13.99 11.91
N HIS A 88 -4.65 -15.06 12.71
CA HIS A 88 -5.15 -14.98 14.09
C HIS A 88 -4.26 -14.08 14.94
N SER A 89 -2.93 -14.28 14.89
CA SER A 89 -1.97 -13.42 15.61
C SER A 89 -2.06 -11.95 15.21
N LEU A 90 -2.21 -11.67 13.91
CA LEU A 90 -2.34 -10.29 13.41
C LEU A 90 -3.64 -9.61 13.84
N ASN A 91 -4.74 -10.35 13.90
CA ASN A 91 -6.05 -9.82 14.29
C ASN A 91 -6.12 -9.40 15.77
N ILE A 92 -5.17 -9.84 16.61
CA ILE A 92 -5.05 -9.34 17.99
C ILE A 92 -4.67 -7.84 18.01
N PHE A 93 -3.96 -7.36 16.98
CA PHE A 93 -3.50 -5.97 16.89
C PHE A 93 -4.50 -5.03 16.19
N THR A 94 -5.56 -5.57 15.57
CA THR A 94 -6.62 -4.74 15.02
C THR A 94 -7.56 -4.31 16.13
N ALA A 95 -7.74 -3.00 16.30
CA ALA A 95 -8.75 -2.46 17.20
C ALA A 95 -10.14 -2.99 16.81
N LYS A 96 -10.97 -3.30 17.81
CA LYS A 96 -12.40 -3.53 17.62
C LYS A 96 -13.14 -2.23 17.36
#